data_AF-A0AAV8R0N5-F1
#
_entry.id   AF-A0AAV8R0N5-F1
#
_cell.length_a   1.000
_cell.length_b   1.000
_cell.length_c   1.000
_cell.angle_alpha   90.00
_cell.angle_beta   90.00
_cell.angle_gamma   90.00
#
_symmetry.space_group_name_H-M   'P 1'
#
loop_
_entity.id
_entity.type
_entity.pdbx_description
1 polymer ?
#
loop_
_entity_poly.entity_id
_entity_poly.type
_entity_poly.pdbx_seq_one_letter_code
_entity_poly.pdbx_strand_id
1 'polypeptide(L)'
;MKETVVLYPLPAMGHLVPMVELAKLFVHHDFSVAVVLMHTPVKHPSVDPFVARVSSANPSISFHELPPTASLPDTTPVPLFLDLVLSNNPQLLDFLAAHCRTSDVRAVVLDFFCTGVLAITAELRLPSYFFFASSAAILAAFLYIPTLYATADIDLKALGDSPLHFPGLPPVPASDMPRNMIHRDEHYFRRMIRVLECLPNADGILVNSFESLEAEAVRVLRDGTCIPGRRMPPVYCIGPLIADGSRDVGREKVEKAESKGPAAATTTSSVPLAMASSSSSLGAVSSFNLQTSSKTPQASASYLIPLIPNPFRPKTKPSKLAAAPCRRHIDASFFPAKKPPTDSRPTKVQELSVYEINEGDRSSPAYLRLSQKEVNCLGDLVPFSNKLYSGNLEKRFGITAGICVLIQHVPERGGDRYEAIYSFYFGDYGHISVQGVYLTYEESYLAVTGGSGVFEGAYGQVKLQQIVFPFKLFYTFYLKGIADLPKDLLGTPVPPSPVVEPTPAAKAAEPHAAVKNYTN
;
A
#
# COMPACT_ATOMS: atom_id res chain seq x y z
N MET A 1 3.84 30.65 -16.47
CA MET A 1 3.89 30.02 -15.13
C MET A 1 4.41 28.60 -15.34
N LYS A 2 5.10 28.01 -14.36
CA LYS A 2 5.50 26.59 -14.47
C LYS A 2 4.23 25.73 -14.45
N GLU A 3 4.14 24.73 -15.32
CA GLU A 3 3.01 23.81 -15.38
C GLU A 3 2.90 23.01 -14.07
N THR A 4 1.69 22.89 -13.53
CA THR A 4 1.43 22.24 -12.24
C THR A 4 0.63 20.96 -12.40
N VAL A 5 1.03 19.90 -11.71
CA VAL A 5 0.24 18.68 -11.51
C VAL A 5 -0.22 18.62 -10.04
N VAL A 6 -1.51 18.37 -9.84
CA VAL A 6 -2.09 18.18 -8.50
C VAL A 6 -2.24 16.69 -8.24
N LEU A 7 -1.76 16.20 -7.09
CA LEU A 7 -1.88 14.81 -6.67
C LEU A 7 -2.78 14.72 -5.44
N TYR A 8 -3.72 13.79 -5.43
CA TYR A 8 -4.70 13.61 -4.36
C TYR A 8 -4.70 12.16 -3.85
N PRO A 9 -3.74 11.78 -2.98
CA PRO A 9 -3.62 10.44 -2.42
C PRO A 9 -4.58 10.20 -1.26
N LEU A 10 -4.85 8.93 -0.97
CA LEU A 10 -5.41 8.54 0.31
C LEU A 10 -4.39 8.70 1.45
N PRO A 11 -4.87 8.99 2.69
CA PRO A 11 -4.04 9.13 3.89
C PRO A 11 -3.60 7.79 4.47
N ALA A 12 -3.20 6.85 3.60
CA ALA A 12 -2.67 5.54 3.95
C ALA A 12 -1.28 5.38 3.32
N MET A 13 -0.31 4.84 4.07
CA MET A 13 1.09 4.80 3.63
C MET A 13 1.30 4.04 2.30
N GLY A 14 0.53 2.97 2.06
CA GLY A 14 0.55 2.23 0.79
C GLY A 14 0.08 3.03 -0.43
N HIS A 15 -0.58 4.17 -0.23
CA HIS A 15 -1.06 5.08 -1.27
C HIS A 15 -0.21 6.36 -1.33
N LEU A 16 0.09 6.95 -0.17
CA LEU A 16 0.81 8.21 -0.05
C LEU A 16 2.29 8.08 -0.48
N VAL A 17 2.99 7.02 -0.08
CA VAL A 17 4.40 6.81 -0.45
C VAL A 17 4.57 6.73 -1.98
N PRO A 18 3.89 5.84 -2.71
CA PRO A 18 4.06 5.77 -4.16
C PRO A 18 3.55 7.02 -4.89
N MET A 19 2.53 7.71 -4.37
CA MET A 19 2.11 9.00 -4.92
C MET A 19 3.20 10.08 -4.78
N VAL A 20 3.96 10.07 -3.69
CA VAL A 20 5.12 10.96 -3.50
C VAL A 20 6.27 10.58 -4.43
N GLU A 21 6.53 9.29 -4.66
CA GLU A 21 7.54 8.89 -5.66
C GLU A 21 7.12 9.33 -7.08
N LEU A 22 5.84 9.25 -7.41
CA LEU A 22 5.29 9.83 -8.64
C LEU A 22 5.46 11.36 -8.67
N ALA A 23 5.27 12.06 -7.56
CA ALA A 23 5.52 13.50 -7.44
C ALA A 23 6.96 13.86 -7.82
N LYS A 24 7.94 13.09 -7.34
CA LYS A 24 9.36 13.31 -7.67
C LYS A 24 9.63 13.12 -9.15
N LEU A 25 8.98 12.15 -9.81
CA LEU A 25 9.09 11.99 -11.27
C LEU A 25 8.54 13.20 -12.02
N PHE A 26 7.40 13.74 -11.62
CA PHE A 26 6.87 14.96 -12.22
C PHE A 26 7.81 16.15 -12.02
N VAL A 27 8.39 16.31 -10.83
CA VAL A 27 9.40 17.36 -10.57
C VAL A 27 10.61 17.20 -11.47
N HIS A 28 11.10 15.96 -11.66
CA HIS A 28 12.21 15.66 -12.57
C HIS A 28 11.89 15.99 -14.04
N HIS A 29 10.62 15.98 -14.42
CA HIS A 29 10.13 16.41 -15.73
C HIS A 29 9.67 17.87 -15.77
N ASP A 30 10.23 18.72 -14.90
CA ASP A 30 9.99 20.17 -14.86
C ASP A 30 8.53 20.58 -14.62
N PHE A 31 7.74 19.77 -13.90
CA PHE A 31 6.46 20.19 -13.34
C PHE A 31 6.62 20.78 -11.93
N SER A 32 5.75 21.72 -11.58
CA SER A 32 5.42 22.01 -10.19
C SER A 32 4.46 20.96 -9.67
N VAL A 33 4.59 20.54 -8.41
CA VAL A 33 3.70 19.51 -7.83
C VAL A 33 3.05 20.01 -6.55
N ALA A 34 1.73 19.83 -6.47
CA ALA A 34 0.94 20.06 -5.27
C ALA A 34 0.30 18.73 -4.82
N VAL A 35 0.73 18.21 -3.69
CA VAL A 35 0.13 17.03 -3.03
C VAL A 35 -0.92 17.54 -2.05
N VAL A 36 -2.18 17.20 -2.30
CA VAL A 36 -3.31 17.61 -1.47
C VAL A 36 -3.68 16.48 -0.53
N LEU A 37 -3.53 16.73 0.77
CA LEU A 37 -3.79 15.76 1.84
C LEU A 37 -5.23 15.92 2.32
N MET A 38 -5.96 14.80 2.34
CA MET A 38 -7.32 14.74 2.88
C MET A 38 -7.34 15.10 4.36
N HIS A 39 -8.40 15.77 4.79
CA HIS A 39 -8.69 15.89 6.20
C HIS A 39 -9.26 14.57 6.73
N THR A 40 -8.67 14.06 7.82
CA THR A 40 -9.13 12.87 8.52
C THR A 40 -9.34 13.16 10.01
N PRO A 41 -10.46 12.74 10.62
CA PRO A 41 -10.68 12.90 12.06
C PRO A 41 -9.62 12.19 12.91
N VAL A 42 -9.13 11.04 12.43
CA VAL A 42 -8.05 10.26 13.03
C VAL A 42 -6.85 10.29 12.09
N LYS A 43 -5.76 10.94 12.52
CA LYS A 43 -4.52 10.99 11.74
C LYS A 43 -3.73 9.69 11.90
N HIS A 44 -3.30 9.10 10.78
CA HIS A 44 -2.38 7.98 10.81
C HIS A 44 -1.00 8.45 11.35
N PRO A 45 -0.42 7.77 12.36
CA PRO A 45 0.76 8.29 13.09
C PRO A 45 2.00 8.50 12.22
N SER A 46 2.08 7.80 11.09
CA SER A 46 3.19 7.89 10.13
C SER A 46 3.04 8.97 9.06
N VAL A 47 1.86 9.57 8.86
CA VAL A 47 1.62 10.52 7.75
C VAL A 47 2.34 11.83 7.97
N ASP A 48 2.11 12.52 9.09
CA ASP A 48 2.73 13.83 9.34
C ASP A 48 4.28 13.76 9.36
N PRO A 49 4.93 12.79 10.01
CA PRO A 49 6.39 12.64 9.93
C PRO A 49 6.89 12.34 8.53
N PHE A 50 6.16 11.53 7.76
CA PHE A 50 6.54 11.22 6.38
C PHE A 50 6.50 12.49 5.53
N VAL A 51 5.40 13.25 5.59
CA VAL A 51 5.25 14.52 4.88
C VAL A 51 6.33 15.51 5.29
N ALA A 52 6.62 15.66 6.58
CA ALA A 52 7.68 16.55 7.06
C ALA A 52 9.07 16.19 6.49
N ARG A 53 9.41 14.90 6.47
CA ARG A 53 10.67 14.42 5.87
C ARG A 53 10.73 14.68 4.38
N VAL A 54 9.66 14.35 3.64
CA VAL A 54 9.61 14.53 2.19
C VAL A 54 9.69 16.00 1.81
N SER A 55 8.91 16.87 2.47
CA SER A 55 8.96 18.32 2.26
C SER A 55 10.35 18.90 2.48
N SER A 56 11.06 18.41 3.51
CA SER A 56 12.43 18.84 3.79
C SER A 56 13.42 18.38 2.72
N ALA A 57 13.27 17.14 2.23
CA ALA A 57 14.15 16.56 1.22
C ALA A 57 13.83 17.00 -0.22
N ASN A 58 12.59 17.43 -0.49
CA ASN A 58 12.09 17.77 -1.83
C ASN A 58 11.30 19.09 -1.81
N PRO A 59 11.96 20.25 -1.66
CA PRO A 59 11.30 21.55 -1.55
C PRO A 59 10.42 21.95 -2.76
N SER A 60 10.61 21.30 -3.91
CA SER A 60 9.79 21.50 -5.12
C SER A 60 8.41 20.84 -5.06
N ILE A 61 8.16 19.98 -4.06
CA ILE A 61 6.86 19.36 -3.82
C ILE A 61 6.16 20.14 -2.70
N SER A 62 5.01 20.73 -3.02
CA SER A 62 4.20 21.44 -2.02
C SER A 62 3.12 20.52 -1.46
N PHE A 63 2.93 20.54 -0.13
CA PHE A 63 1.90 19.75 0.55
C PHE A 63 0.83 20.68 1.11
N HIS A 64 -0.45 20.36 0.88
CA HIS A 64 -1.60 21.17 1.28
C HIS A 64 -2.62 20.29 2.01
N GLU A 65 -2.87 20.55 3.29
CA GLU A 65 -3.92 19.85 4.04
C GLU A 65 -5.27 20.55 3.81
N LEU A 66 -6.30 19.79 3.43
CA LEU A 66 -7.64 20.32 3.28
C LEU A 66 -8.21 20.77 4.64
N PRO A 67 -9.03 21.84 4.67
CA PRO A 67 -9.67 22.29 5.89
C PRO A 67 -10.63 21.21 6.44
N PRO A 68 -10.94 21.26 7.75
CA PRO A 68 -11.86 20.30 8.36
C PRO A 68 -13.21 20.21 7.65
N THR A 69 -13.67 19.00 7.42
CA THR A 69 -15.04 18.71 6.95
C THR A 69 -16.00 18.73 8.14
N ALA A 70 -17.29 19.02 7.92
CA ALA A 70 -18.29 18.84 8.99
C ALA A 70 -18.20 17.40 9.54
N SER A 71 -18.16 17.25 10.86
CA SER A 71 -17.80 16.00 11.52
C SER A 71 -18.76 14.86 11.18
N LEU A 72 -18.21 13.68 10.88
CA LEU A 72 -18.94 12.43 10.99
C LEU A 72 -19.17 12.15 12.49
N PRO A 73 -20.33 11.65 12.93
CA PRO A 73 -20.62 11.42 14.34
C PRO A 73 -19.64 10.41 14.97
N ASP A 74 -19.12 10.76 16.16
CA ASP A 74 -18.08 10.06 16.93
C ASP A 74 -18.37 8.57 17.25
N THR A 75 -19.59 8.08 16.98
CA THR A 75 -20.09 6.77 17.42
C THR A 75 -20.35 5.77 16.29
N THR A 76 -19.90 6.04 15.07
CA THR A 76 -19.97 5.04 13.98
C THR A 76 -18.69 4.19 13.96
N PRO A 77 -18.77 2.85 13.85
CA PRO A 77 -17.61 1.96 14.05
C PRO A 77 -16.55 2.02 12.94
N VAL A 78 -16.06 3.15 12.47
CA VAL A 78 -15.17 3.24 11.29
C VAL A 78 -15.82 2.91 9.90
N PRO A 79 -17.09 2.42 9.69
CA PRO A 79 -17.63 2.33 8.34
C PRO A 79 -18.14 3.72 7.92
N LEU A 80 -17.76 4.30 6.78
CA LEU A 80 -17.02 3.76 5.66
C LEU A 80 -15.95 4.76 5.25
N PHE A 81 -14.70 4.30 5.18
CA PHE A 81 -13.58 5.00 4.56
C PHE A 81 -13.95 5.75 3.25
N LEU A 82 -14.80 5.13 2.42
CA LEU A 82 -15.28 5.70 1.17
C LEU A 82 -16.21 6.92 1.34
N ASP A 83 -16.89 7.04 2.47
CA ASP A 83 -17.71 8.20 2.83
C ASP A 83 -16.83 9.35 3.33
N LEU A 84 -15.73 9.04 4.04
CA LEU A 84 -14.71 10.02 4.41
C LEU A 84 -14.02 10.61 3.15
N VAL A 85 -13.73 9.78 2.15
CA VAL A 85 -13.21 10.28 0.86
C VAL A 85 -14.20 11.26 0.23
N LEU A 86 -15.49 10.91 0.22
CA LEU A 86 -16.53 11.80 -0.31
C LEU A 86 -16.68 13.10 0.46
N SER A 87 -16.57 13.07 1.79
CA SER A 87 -16.78 14.25 2.63
C SER A 87 -15.75 15.35 2.37
N ASN A 88 -14.59 15.01 1.82
CA ASN A 88 -13.51 15.93 1.45
C ASN A 88 -13.71 16.60 0.07
N ASN A 89 -14.63 16.10 -0.76
CA ASN A 89 -14.80 16.59 -2.13
C ASN A 89 -15.13 18.08 -2.25
N PRO A 90 -16.00 18.69 -1.41
CA PRO A 90 -16.27 20.13 -1.47
C PRO A 90 -15.02 20.98 -1.23
N GLN A 91 -14.21 20.60 -0.24
CA GLN A 91 -12.98 21.30 0.11
C GLN A 91 -11.92 21.15 -1.00
N LEU A 92 -11.86 19.98 -1.63
CA LEU A 92 -11.00 19.78 -2.79
C LEU A 92 -11.42 20.63 -3.99
N LEU A 93 -12.72 20.77 -4.27
CA LEU A 93 -13.23 21.66 -5.30
C LEU A 93 -12.79 23.11 -5.04
N ASP A 94 -12.98 23.60 -3.81
CA ASP A 94 -12.55 24.95 -3.42
C ASP A 94 -11.03 25.15 -3.60
N PHE A 95 -10.24 24.15 -3.19
CA PHE A 95 -8.80 24.15 -3.38
C PHE A 95 -8.42 24.23 -4.87
N LEU A 96 -8.96 23.33 -5.70
CA LEU A 96 -8.65 23.28 -7.13
C LEU A 96 -9.08 24.58 -7.84
N ALA A 97 -10.28 25.08 -7.54
CA ALA A 97 -10.78 26.33 -8.10
C ALA A 97 -9.89 27.53 -7.71
N ALA A 98 -9.36 27.56 -6.48
CA ALA A 98 -8.39 28.56 -6.06
C ALA A 98 -7.04 28.40 -6.73
N HIS A 99 -6.54 27.17 -6.84
CA HIS A 99 -5.23 26.87 -7.40
C HIS A 99 -5.17 27.16 -8.92
N CYS A 100 -6.25 26.89 -9.66
CA CYS A 100 -6.37 27.26 -11.08
C CYS A 100 -6.33 28.78 -11.32
N ARG A 101 -6.60 29.61 -10.30
CA ARG A 101 -6.48 31.08 -10.43
C ARG A 101 -5.04 31.58 -10.28
N THR A 102 -4.17 30.78 -9.66
CA THR A 102 -2.80 31.18 -9.31
C THR A 102 -1.72 30.35 -10.00
N SER A 103 -2.09 29.23 -10.62
CA SER A 103 -1.17 28.27 -11.25
C SER A 103 -1.75 27.73 -12.56
N ASP A 104 -0.86 27.29 -13.47
CA ASP A 104 -1.24 26.60 -14.72
C ASP A 104 -1.40 25.10 -14.46
N VAL A 105 -2.57 24.70 -13.92
CA VAL A 105 -2.86 23.30 -13.57
C VAL A 105 -3.14 22.49 -14.84
N ARG A 106 -2.30 21.51 -15.13
CA ARG A 106 -2.38 20.68 -16.35
C ARG A 106 -3.12 19.37 -16.16
N ALA A 107 -3.10 18.81 -14.96
CA ALA A 107 -3.77 17.55 -14.64
C ALA A 107 -3.97 17.38 -13.13
N VAL A 108 -4.95 16.57 -12.78
CA VAL A 108 -5.16 16.05 -11.42
C VAL A 108 -4.98 14.54 -11.43
N VAL A 109 -4.05 14.03 -10.64
CA VAL A 109 -3.85 12.60 -10.43
C VAL A 109 -4.50 12.20 -9.12
N LEU A 110 -5.49 11.34 -9.22
CA LEU A 110 -6.37 10.91 -8.15
C LEU A 110 -5.95 9.52 -7.68
N ASP A 111 -6.06 9.26 -6.39
CA ASP A 111 -6.15 7.89 -5.92
C ASP A 111 -7.38 7.20 -6.55
N PHE A 112 -7.29 5.90 -6.86
CA PHE A 112 -8.37 5.15 -7.52
C PHE A 112 -9.67 5.11 -6.70
N PHE A 113 -9.61 5.33 -5.38
CA PHE A 113 -10.79 5.45 -4.53
C PHE A 113 -11.52 6.80 -4.69
N CYS A 114 -10.87 7.82 -5.25
CA CYS A 114 -11.36 9.20 -5.33
C CYS A 114 -12.25 9.48 -6.56
N THR A 115 -13.04 8.51 -6.99
CA THR A 115 -13.84 8.62 -8.23
C THR A 115 -14.89 9.73 -8.20
N GLY A 116 -15.33 10.14 -7.00
CA GLY A 116 -16.25 11.28 -6.85
C GLY A 116 -15.67 12.62 -7.31
N VAL A 117 -14.34 12.70 -7.50
CA VAL A 117 -13.65 13.92 -7.94
C VAL A 117 -13.72 14.11 -9.46
N LEU A 118 -14.05 13.08 -10.24
CA LEU A 118 -14.16 13.19 -11.71
C LEU A 118 -15.17 14.26 -12.15
N ALA A 119 -16.28 14.40 -11.43
CA ALA A 119 -17.27 15.45 -11.73
C ALA A 119 -16.72 16.86 -11.45
N ILE A 120 -15.90 17.01 -10.40
CA ILE A 120 -15.25 18.27 -10.01
C ILE A 120 -14.22 18.67 -11.08
N THR A 121 -13.36 17.75 -11.49
CA THR A 121 -12.34 18.03 -12.51
C THR A 121 -12.97 18.34 -13.87
N ALA A 122 -14.07 17.66 -14.22
CA ALA A 122 -14.84 17.98 -15.43
C ALA A 122 -15.43 19.40 -15.39
N GLU A 123 -16.00 19.85 -14.27
CA GLU A 123 -16.52 21.21 -14.10
C GLU A 123 -15.41 22.27 -14.30
N LEU A 124 -14.22 21.98 -13.78
CA LEU A 124 -13.03 22.83 -13.90
C LEU A 124 -12.27 22.65 -15.23
N ARG A 125 -12.72 21.74 -16.11
CA ARG A 125 -12.06 21.37 -17.38
C ARG A 125 -10.61 20.92 -17.21
N LEU A 126 -10.33 20.20 -16.13
CA LEU A 126 -9.02 19.64 -15.83
C LEU A 126 -8.98 18.15 -16.24
N PRO A 127 -7.94 17.72 -16.98
CA PRO A 127 -7.67 16.30 -17.17
C PRO A 127 -7.49 15.58 -15.84
N SER A 128 -8.09 14.40 -15.72
CA SER A 128 -8.12 13.59 -14.52
C SER A 128 -7.58 12.19 -14.79
N TYR A 129 -6.58 11.80 -14.02
CA TYR A 129 -5.93 10.49 -14.13
C TYR A 129 -6.09 9.75 -12.82
N PHE A 130 -6.30 8.44 -12.85
CA PHE A 130 -6.16 7.62 -11.65
C PHE A 130 -4.74 7.10 -11.53
N PHE A 131 -4.16 7.18 -10.34
CA PHE A 131 -2.98 6.42 -9.97
C PHE A 131 -3.39 5.13 -9.24
N PHE A 132 -3.04 4.01 -9.85
CA PHE A 132 -3.20 2.68 -9.27
C PHE A 132 -1.85 2.21 -8.75
N ALA A 133 -1.68 2.33 -7.42
CA ALA A 133 -0.41 2.02 -6.75
C ALA A 133 -0.03 0.53 -6.76
N SER A 134 -0.90 -0.34 -7.28
CA SER A 134 -0.77 -1.80 -7.32
C SER A 134 -0.53 -2.30 -8.77
N SER A 135 -0.44 -3.62 -8.95
CA SER A 135 -0.10 -4.28 -10.22
C SER A 135 -1.17 -4.15 -11.31
N ALA A 136 -0.77 -4.29 -12.58
CA ALA A 136 -1.65 -4.27 -13.74
C ALA A 136 -2.68 -5.41 -13.74
N ALA A 137 -2.31 -6.61 -13.28
CA ALA A 137 -3.21 -7.75 -13.14
C ALA A 137 -4.39 -7.44 -12.21
N ILE A 138 -4.10 -6.84 -11.04
CA ILE A 138 -5.15 -6.44 -10.09
C ILE A 138 -6.07 -5.38 -10.72
N LEU A 139 -5.52 -4.40 -11.45
CA LEU A 139 -6.35 -3.42 -12.15
C LEU A 139 -7.28 -4.10 -13.16
N ALA A 140 -6.77 -5.04 -13.96
CA ALA A 140 -7.57 -5.78 -14.94
C ALA A 140 -8.69 -6.59 -14.25
N ALA A 141 -8.38 -7.27 -13.14
CA ALA A 141 -9.38 -7.98 -12.35
C ALA A 141 -10.44 -7.02 -11.78
N PHE A 142 -10.01 -5.89 -11.20
CA PHE A 142 -10.88 -4.88 -10.60
C PHE A 142 -11.84 -4.27 -11.62
N LEU A 143 -11.36 -4.04 -12.84
CA LEU A 143 -12.18 -3.55 -13.93
C LEU A 143 -13.21 -4.59 -14.44
N TYR A 144 -12.89 -5.87 -14.31
CA TYR A 144 -13.79 -6.97 -14.70
C TYR A 144 -14.83 -7.33 -13.63
N ILE A 145 -14.55 -7.05 -12.35
CA ILE A 145 -15.44 -7.35 -11.21
C ILE A 145 -16.90 -6.89 -11.45
N PRO A 146 -17.19 -5.65 -11.89
CA PRO A 146 -18.58 -5.24 -12.16
C PRO A 146 -19.28 -6.14 -13.18
N THR A 147 -18.56 -6.60 -14.22
CA THR A 147 -19.10 -7.52 -15.23
C THR A 147 -19.39 -8.90 -14.63
N LEU A 148 -18.47 -9.42 -13.81
CA LEU A 148 -18.63 -10.68 -13.10
C LEU A 148 -19.92 -10.70 -12.25
N TYR A 149 -20.19 -9.60 -11.55
CA TYR A 149 -21.40 -9.46 -10.72
C TYR A 149 -22.68 -9.14 -11.50
N ALA A 150 -22.57 -8.52 -12.67
CA ALA A 150 -23.72 -8.20 -13.51
C ALA A 150 -24.23 -9.39 -14.33
N THR A 151 -23.33 -10.30 -14.75
CA THR A 151 -23.64 -11.40 -15.68
C THR A 151 -24.07 -12.69 -14.98
N ALA A 152 -23.81 -12.81 -13.68
CA ALA A 152 -24.06 -14.04 -12.97
C ALA A 152 -24.54 -13.79 -11.54
N ASP A 153 -25.47 -14.63 -11.08
CA ASP A 153 -25.87 -14.69 -9.67
C ASP A 153 -24.79 -15.41 -8.84
N ILE A 154 -23.55 -14.96 -8.96
CA ILE A 154 -22.37 -15.49 -8.28
C ILE A 154 -22.40 -15.11 -6.80
N ASP A 155 -22.78 -16.06 -5.96
CA ASP A 155 -22.44 -16.01 -4.53
C ASP A 155 -21.02 -16.55 -4.34
N LEU A 156 -20.04 -15.64 -4.21
CA LEU A 156 -18.64 -16.00 -3.97
C LEU A 156 -18.48 -16.87 -2.72
N LYS A 157 -19.32 -16.68 -1.70
CA LYS A 157 -19.26 -17.47 -0.47
C LYS A 157 -19.63 -18.93 -0.74
N ALA A 158 -20.62 -19.15 -1.61
CA ALA A 158 -21.06 -20.49 -1.99
C ALA A 158 -20.06 -21.20 -2.92
N LEU A 159 -19.23 -20.45 -3.65
CA LEU A 159 -18.26 -20.99 -4.59
C LEU A 159 -17.06 -21.68 -3.93
N GLY A 160 -16.75 -21.40 -2.66
CA GLY A 160 -15.59 -21.98 -1.98
C GLY A 160 -14.29 -21.75 -2.77
N ASP A 161 -13.56 -22.80 -3.08
CA ASP A 161 -12.30 -22.72 -3.87
C ASP A 161 -12.51 -22.81 -5.39
N SER A 162 -13.75 -22.68 -5.87
CA SER A 162 -14.02 -22.74 -7.32
C SER A 162 -13.24 -21.65 -8.07
N PRO A 163 -12.63 -21.97 -9.23
CA PRO A 163 -11.80 -21.03 -9.96
C PRO A 163 -12.64 -19.91 -10.59
N LEU A 164 -12.29 -18.67 -10.26
CA LEU A 164 -12.75 -17.47 -10.95
C LEU A 164 -11.80 -17.13 -12.10
N HIS A 165 -12.37 -16.81 -13.25
CA HIS A 165 -11.62 -16.43 -14.44
C HIS A 165 -11.72 -14.93 -14.67
N PHE A 166 -10.56 -14.26 -14.60
CA PHE A 166 -10.39 -12.86 -14.96
C PHE A 166 -9.57 -12.77 -16.25
N PRO A 167 -9.91 -11.88 -17.20
CA PRO A 167 -9.10 -11.68 -18.39
C PRO A 167 -7.65 -11.35 -18.03
N GLY A 168 -6.71 -12.11 -18.58
CA GLY A 168 -5.26 -11.87 -18.43
C GLY A 168 -4.65 -12.32 -17.11
N LEU A 169 -5.41 -13.03 -16.28
CA LEU A 169 -4.94 -13.62 -15.03
C LEU A 169 -5.12 -15.14 -15.05
N PRO A 170 -4.26 -15.90 -14.36
CA PRO A 170 -4.55 -17.28 -14.00
C PRO A 170 -5.86 -17.41 -13.21
N PRO A 171 -6.47 -18.61 -13.17
CA PRO A 171 -7.64 -18.85 -12.34
C PRO A 171 -7.36 -18.52 -10.86
N VAL A 172 -8.27 -17.76 -10.25
CA VAL A 172 -8.17 -17.34 -8.84
C VAL A 172 -9.23 -18.08 -8.03
N PRO A 173 -8.88 -18.81 -6.95
CA PRO A 173 -9.88 -19.41 -6.07
C PRO A 173 -10.85 -18.35 -5.53
N ALA A 174 -12.17 -18.62 -5.55
CA ALA A 174 -13.15 -17.65 -5.07
C ALA A 174 -12.97 -17.29 -3.57
N SER A 175 -12.44 -18.23 -2.78
CA SER A 175 -12.05 -18.07 -1.38
C SER A 175 -10.90 -17.09 -1.15
N ASP A 176 -10.04 -16.87 -2.16
CA ASP A 176 -8.92 -15.93 -2.11
C ASP A 176 -9.34 -14.48 -2.43
N MET A 177 -10.61 -14.26 -2.81
CA MET A 177 -11.11 -12.91 -3.07
C MET A 177 -11.18 -12.09 -1.76
N PRO A 178 -10.97 -10.76 -1.83
CA PRO A 178 -11.09 -9.91 -0.64
C PRO A 178 -12.44 -10.10 0.06
N ARG A 179 -12.44 -10.24 1.39
CA ARG A 179 -13.65 -10.55 2.18
C ARG A 179 -14.82 -9.60 1.91
N ASN A 180 -14.49 -8.32 1.73
CA ASN A 180 -15.42 -7.25 1.38
C ASN A 180 -16.04 -7.39 -0.02
N MET A 181 -15.48 -8.24 -0.88
CA MET A 181 -16.04 -8.64 -2.17
C MET A 181 -16.86 -9.93 -2.06
N ILE A 182 -16.68 -10.76 -1.03
CA ILE A 182 -17.44 -12.00 -0.83
C ILE A 182 -18.87 -11.70 -0.37
N HIS A 183 -19.09 -10.68 0.45
CA HIS A 183 -20.39 -10.36 1.06
C HIS A 183 -21.12 -9.23 0.30
N ARG A 184 -22.04 -9.60 -0.62
CA ARG A 184 -22.80 -8.67 -1.48
C ARG A 184 -23.67 -7.66 -0.73
N ASP A 185 -24.16 -8.01 0.47
CA ASP A 185 -25.14 -7.22 1.23
C ASP A 185 -24.51 -6.08 2.04
N GLU A 186 -23.19 -5.90 1.97
CA GLU A 186 -22.50 -4.85 2.71
C GLU A 186 -22.53 -3.52 1.96
N HIS A 187 -22.80 -2.42 2.68
CA HIS A 187 -22.76 -1.06 2.13
C HIS A 187 -21.41 -0.76 1.42
N TYR A 188 -20.32 -1.33 1.95
CA TYR A 188 -18.99 -1.24 1.38
C TYR A 188 -18.91 -1.87 -0.02
N PHE A 189 -19.47 -3.08 -0.21
CA PHE A 189 -19.47 -3.77 -1.50
C PHE A 189 -20.11 -2.90 -2.59
N ARG A 190 -21.32 -2.39 -2.33
CA ARG A 190 -22.04 -1.52 -3.29
C ARG A 190 -21.26 -0.25 -3.63
N ARG A 191 -20.57 0.33 -2.64
CA ARG A 191 -19.75 1.52 -2.83
C ARG A 191 -18.48 1.20 -3.64
N MET A 192 -17.85 0.06 -3.40
CA MET A 192 -16.71 -0.41 -4.18
C MET A 192 -17.06 -0.70 -5.63
N ILE A 193 -18.16 -1.41 -5.90
CA ILE A 193 -18.60 -1.64 -7.28
C ILE A 193 -18.75 -0.33 -8.04
N ARG A 194 -19.36 0.70 -7.42
CA ARG A 194 -19.45 2.05 -8.02
C ARG A 194 -18.08 2.69 -8.27
N VAL A 195 -17.11 2.50 -7.38
CA VAL A 195 -15.73 2.97 -7.60
C VAL A 195 -15.15 2.31 -8.85
N LEU A 196 -15.23 0.98 -8.93
CA LEU A 196 -14.69 0.20 -10.06
C LEU A 196 -15.38 0.55 -11.38
N GLU A 197 -16.70 0.76 -11.37
CA GLU A 197 -17.47 1.23 -12.52
C GLU A 197 -17.06 2.65 -12.97
N CYS A 198 -16.55 3.50 -12.07
CA CYS A 198 -16.14 4.85 -12.43
C CYS A 198 -14.70 4.93 -12.95
N LEU A 199 -13.83 3.93 -12.72
CA LEU A 199 -12.43 3.98 -13.15
C LEU A 199 -12.26 4.24 -14.66
N PRO A 200 -13.05 3.62 -15.57
CA PRO A 200 -12.92 3.88 -17.01
C PRO A 200 -13.31 5.30 -17.46
N ASN A 201 -13.87 6.12 -16.57
CA ASN A 201 -14.32 7.48 -16.91
C ASN A 201 -13.21 8.54 -16.78
N ALA A 202 -12.00 8.16 -16.33
CA ALA A 202 -10.84 9.04 -16.30
C ALA A 202 -10.23 9.25 -17.69
N ASP A 203 -9.40 10.28 -17.85
CA ASP A 203 -8.64 10.56 -19.07
C ASP A 203 -7.46 9.59 -19.26
N GLY A 204 -7.05 8.91 -18.19
CA GLY A 204 -6.04 7.85 -18.21
C GLY A 204 -5.85 7.19 -16.84
N ILE A 205 -5.18 6.04 -16.83
CA ILE A 205 -4.81 5.33 -15.60
C ILE A 205 -3.31 5.12 -15.59
N LEU A 206 -2.64 5.63 -14.57
CA LEU A 206 -1.24 5.42 -14.27
C LEU A 206 -1.13 4.19 -13.36
N VAL A 207 -0.40 3.17 -13.77
CA VAL A 207 -0.24 1.92 -13.01
C VAL A 207 1.20 1.79 -12.55
N ASN A 208 1.38 1.50 -11.26
CA ASN A 208 2.69 1.27 -10.66
C ASN A 208 3.26 -0.11 -11.04
N SER A 209 3.41 -0.36 -12.33
CA SER A 209 3.98 -1.58 -12.92
C SER A 209 4.67 -1.27 -14.25
N PHE A 210 5.25 -2.28 -14.89
CA PHE A 210 5.92 -2.22 -16.19
C PHE A 210 5.57 -3.43 -17.06
N GLU A 211 5.47 -3.21 -18.38
CA GLU A 211 4.92 -4.20 -19.32
C GLU A 211 5.73 -5.51 -19.35
N SER A 212 7.06 -5.47 -19.23
CA SER A 212 7.84 -6.71 -19.25
C SER A 212 7.63 -7.59 -18.01
N LEU A 213 7.05 -7.06 -16.92
CA LEU A 213 6.66 -7.84 -15.75
C LEU A 213 5.28 -8.49 -15.92
N GLU A 214 4.33 -7.75 -16.49
CA GLU A 214 2.92 -8.13 -16.54
C GLU A 214 2.34 -8.05 -17.96
N ALA A 215 3.08 -8.59 -18.94
CA ALA A 215 2.78 -8.41 -20.37
C ALA A 215 1.34 -8.80 -20.74
N GLU A 216 0.84 -9.91 -20.17
CA GLU A 216 -0.51 -10.39 -20.44
C GLU A 216 -1.60 -9.50 -19.84
N ALA A 217 -1.42 -9.05 -18.59
CA ALA A 217 -2.36 -8.12 -17.96
C ALA A 217 -2.37 -6.76 -18.67
N VAL A 218 -1.20 -6.25 -19.04
CA VAL A 218 -1.07 -5.00 -19.81
C VAL A 218 -1.70 -5.12 -21.19
N ARG A 219 -1.56 -6.28 -21.85
CA ARG A 219 -2.24 -6.57 -23.12
C ARG A 219 -3.76 -6.53 -22.95
N VAL A 220 -4.30 -7.18 -21.93
CA VAL A 220 -5.74 -7.19 -21.65
C VAL A 220 -6.29 -5.79 -21.37
N LEU A 221 -5.56 -4.98 -20.62
CA LEU A 221 -5.89 -3.57 -20.37
C LEU A 221 -5.88 -2.78 -21.68
N ARG A 222 -4.81 -2.89 -22.47
CA ARG A 222 -4.69 -2.21 -23.77
C ARG A 222 -5.81 -2.59 -24.75
N ASP A 223 -6.15 -3.88 -24.79
CA ASP A 223 -7.20 -4.41 -25.68
C ASP A 223 -8.61 -4.14 -25.14
N GLY A 224 -8.75 -3.70 -23.88
CA GLY A 224 -10.04 -3.40 -23.23
C GLY A 224 -10.90 -4.62 -22.90
N THR A 225 -10.33 -5.83 -23.00
CA THR A 225 -11.08 -7.09 -22.78
C THR A 225 -11.53 -7.29 -21.33
N CYS A 226 -10.94 -6.58 -20.38
CA CYS A 226 -11.35 -6.58 -18.96
C CYS A 226 -12.56 -5.67 -18.66
N ILE A 227 -13.07 -4.89 -19.63
CA ILE A 227 -14.28 -4.07 -19.46
C ILE A 227 -15.27 -4.22 -20.62
N PRO A 228 -15.89 -5.40 -20.79
CA PRO A 228 -16.82 -5.64 -21.89
C PRO A 228 -17.90 -4.56 -22.01
N GLY A 229 -18.12 -4.08 -23.25
CA GLY A 229 -19.13 -3.06 -23.55
C GLY A 229 -18.75 -1.62 -23.20
N ARG A 230 -17.53 -1.36 -22.73
CA ARG A 230 -17.03 -0.01 -22.43
C ARG A 230 -15.68 0.25 -23.08
N ARG A 231 -15.39 1.52 -23.33
CA ARG A 231 -14.09 1.96 -23.84
C ARG A 231 -13.09 2.02 -22.70
N MET A 232 -11.90 1.48 -22.92
CA MET A 232 -10.81 1.57 -21.95
C MET A 232 -10.07 2.91 -22.11
N PRO A 233 -9.84 3.67 -21.03
CA PRO A 233 -8.95 4.82 -21.09
C PRO A 233 -7.49 4.38 -21.30
N PRO A 234 -6.62 5.24 -21.82
CA PRO A 234 -5.19 4.94 -21.92
C PRO A 234 -4.61 4.50 -20.58
N VAL A 235 -3.85 3.41 -20.57
CA VAL A 235 -3.14 2.90 -19.40
C VAL A 235 -1.64 3.10 -19.58
N TYR A 236 -1.01 3.73 -18.59
CA TYR A 236 0.42 4.02 -18.59
C TYR A 236 1.11 3.26 -17.46
N CYS A 237 2.01 2.36 -17.84
CA CYS A 237 2.88 1.68 -16.90
C CYS A 237 4.02 2.62 -16.49
N ILE A 238 4.06 3.02 -15.21
CA ILE A 238 5.01 4.02 -14.68
C ILE A 238 5.88 3.46 -13.53
N GLY A 239 5.79 2.16 -13.27
CA GLY A 239 6.46 1.51 -12.15
C GLY A 239 7.67 0.66 -12.53
N PRO A 240 8.31 0.02 -11.52
CA PRO A 240 7.95 0.13 -10.12
C PRO A 240 8.51 1.44 -9.53
N LEU A 241 7.65 2.20 -8.87
CA LEU A 241 8.04 3.36 -8.08
C LEU A 241 8.63 2.87 -6.76
N ILE A 242 9.96 2.91 -6.67
CA ILE A 242 10.71 2.47 -5.51
C ILE A 242 11.15 3.71 -4.74
N ALA A 243 10.88 3.73 -3.43
CA ALA A 243 11.43 4.77 -2.57
C ALA A 243 12.95 4.57 -2.49
N ASP A 244 13.72 5.53 -3.00
CA ASP A 244 15.17 5.48 -2.86
C ASP A 244 15.55 5.61 -1.37
N GLY A 245 15.95 4.49 -0.77
CA GLY A 245 16.75 4.48 0.45
C GLY A 245 18.12 5.06 0.12
N SER A 246 18.26 6.39 0.27
CA SER A 246 19.52 7.16 0.27
C SER A 246 20.68 6.54 -0.55
N ARG A 247 20.72 6.80 -1.86
CA ARG A 247 21.92 6.57 -2.68
C ARG A 247 22.59 7.90 -2.95
N ASP A 248 23.63 8.19 -2.19
CA ASP A 248 24.65 9.16 -2.54
C ASP A 248 25.98 8.42 -2.67
N VAL A 249 26.13 7.61 -3.73
CA VAL A 249 27.43 7.16 -4.26
C VAL A 249 27.28 6.97 -5.78
N GLY A 250 28.12 7.65 -6.54
CA GLY A 250 28.04 7.86 -7.99
C GLY A 250 27.96 6.59 -8.85
N ARG A 251 27.15 6.69 -9.92
CA ARG A 251 27.09 5.73 -11.02
C ARG A 251 28.18 6.05 -12.05
N GLU A 252 29.16 5.16 -12.18
CA GLU A 252 29.88 5.01 -13.45
C GLU A 252 29.14 4.01 -14.35
N LYS A 253 29.07 4.37 -15.63
CA LYS A 253 28.37 3.65 -16.70
C LYS A 253 29.26 2.52 -17.21
N VAL A 254 28.69 1.33 -17.44
CA VAL A 254 29.29 0.34 -18.35
C VAL A 254 28.22 -0.15 -19.33
N GLU A 255 28.63 -0.16 -20.60
CA GLU A 255 27.86 -0.37 -21.81
C GLU A 255 27.42 -1.83 -22.04
N LYS A 256 26.34 -2.00 -22.80
CA LYS A 256 25.76 -3.26 -23.26
C LYS A 256 26.62 -3.93 -24.34
N ALA A 257 26.73 -5.26 -24.28
CA ALA A 257 27.00 -6.10 -25.44
C ALA A 257 25.94 -7.22 -25.54
N GLU A 258 25.33 -7.35 -26.72
CA GLU A 258 24.33 -8.36 -27.09
C GLU A 258 24.97 -9.68 -27.55
N SER A 259 24.32 -10.83 -27.33
CA SER A 259 24.18 -11.88 -28.37
C SER A 259 23.18 -13.01 -28.04
N LYS A 260 22.24 -13.19 -28.98
CA LYS A 260 21.61 -14.39 -29.61
C LYS A 260 21.34 -15.69 -28.80
N GLY A 261 20.06 -16.13 -28.84
CA GLY A 261 19.56 -17.43 -28.34
C GLY A 261 19.87 -18.65 -29.24
N PRO A 262 19.33 -19.86 -28.93
CA PRO A 262 17.96 -20.21 -29.36
C PRO A 262 17.14 -21.23 -28.50
N ALA A 263 15.83 -21.30 -28.84
CA ALA A 263 14.90 -22.45 -28.92
C ALA A 263 14.44 -23.27 -27.68
N ALA A 264 13.24 -22.89 -27.21
CA ALA A 264 12.03 -23.66 -26.82
C ALA A 264 12.07 -25.18 -26.52
N ALA A 265 11.51 -25.54 -25.35
CA ALA A 265 10.70 -26.74 -25.17
C ALA A 265 9.56 -26.46 -24.17
N THR A 266 8.33 -26.80 -24.58
CA THR A 266 7.07 -26.53 -23.89
C THR A 266 6.75 -27.65 -22.91
N THR A 267 6.55 -27.32 -21.63
CA THR A 267 5.85 -28.22 -20.69
C THR A 267 4.90 -27.41 -19.81
N THR A 268 3.62 -27.70 -19.98
CA THR A 268 2.48 -27.21 -19.21
C THR A 268 2.47 -27.84 -17.82
N SER A 269 2.63 -27.04 -16.77
CA SER A 269 2.23 -27.43 -15.42
C SER A 269 1.54 -26.26 -14.74
N SER A 270 0.26 -26.47 -14.41
CA SER A 270 -0.58 -25.61 -13.59
C SER A 270 0.03 -25.40 -12.21
N VAL A 271 0.42 -24.17 -11.88
CA VAL A 271 0.92 -23.75 -10.57
C VAL A 271 0.01 -22.64 -10.03
N PRO A 272 -0.48 -22.72 -8.78
CA PRO A 272 -1.37 -21.73 -8.21
C PRO A 272 -0.67 -20.38 -8.04
N LEU A 273 -1.23 -19.33 -8.66
CA LEU A 273 -0.74 -17.96 -8.54
C LEU A 273 -1.32 -17.35 -7.26
N ALA A 274 -0.54 -17.36 -6.18
CA ALA A 274 -0.85 -16.54 -5.01
C ALA A 274 -0.81 -15.06 -5.44
N MET A 275 -1.95 -14.38 -5.29
CA MET A 275 -2.10 -12.91 -5.46
C MET A 275 -1.25 -12.18 -4.41
N ALA A 276 0.07 -12.17 -4.61
CA ALA A 276 1.04 -11.47 -3.78
C ALA A 276 1.50 -10.19 -4.49
N SER A 277 0.56 -9.30 -4.79
CA SER A 277 0.87 -7.92 -5.13
C SER A 277 -0.03 -7.02 -4.28
N SER A 278 0.64 -6.26 -3.39
CA SER A 278 0.10 -5.23 -2.50
C SER A 278 -0.87 -5.67 -1.38
N SER A 279 -0.42 -6.56 -0.49
CA SER A 279 -1.05 -6.72 0.84
C SER A 279 -1.06 -5.40 1.63
N SER A 280 -0.14 -4.47 1.34
CA SER A 280 0.00 -3.20 2.05
C SER A 280 -1.08 -2.16 1.70
N SER A 281 -1.67 -2.20 0.49
CA SER A 281 -2.75 -1.28 0.08
C SER A 281 -4.13 -1.83 0.46
N LEU A 282 -4.34 -3.15 0.38
CA LEU A 282 -5.60 -3.80 0.80
C LEU A 282 -5.67 -4.04 2.32
N GLY A 283 -4.54 -4.33 2.97
CA GLY A 283 -4.45 -4.58 4.41
C GLY A 283 -4.70 -3.34 5.28
N ALA A 284 -4.48 -2.14 4.75
CA ALA A 284 -4.71 -0.88 5.49
C ALA A 284 -6.19 -0.67 5.88
N VAL A 285 -7.13 -1.33 5.19
CA VAL A 285 -8.57 -1.30 5.54
C VAL A 285 -8.88 -2.29 6.67
N SER A 286 -8.09 -3.37 6.82
CA SER A 286 -8.31 -4.40 7.85
C SER A 286 -7.87 -3.98 9.26
N SER A 287 -6.97 -2.98 9.36
CA SER A 287 -6.43 -2.46 10.63
C SER A 287 -7.43 -1.65 11.45
N PHE A 288 -8.66 -1.46 10.97
CA PHE A 288 -9.71 -0.68 11.62
C PHE A 288 -10.73 -1.50 12.41
N ASN A 289 -10.47 -2.79 12.67
CA ASN A 289 -11.42 -3.63 13.41
C ASN A 289 -11.49 -3.29 14.91
N LEU A 290 -12.70 -2.90 15.34
CA LEU A 290 -13.08 -2.59 16.71
C LEU A 290 -13.41 -3.85 17.51
N GLN A 291 -13.13 -3.76 18.81
CA GLN A 291 -13.50 -4.70 19.87
C GLN A 291 -15.00 -5.07 19.83
N THR A 292 -15.31 -6.37 19.79
CA THR A 292 -16.68 -6.85 19.96
C THR A 292 -17.06 -6.86 21.43
N SER A 293 -17.95 -5.94 21.83
CA SER A 293 -18.73 -6.11 23.07
C SER A 293 -20.05 -6.79 22.72
N SER A 294 -20.21 -8.00 23.22
CA SER A 294 -21.41 -8.83 23.10
C SER A 294 -22.60 -8.19 23.81
N LYS A 295 -23.74 -8.03 23.12
CA LYS A 295 -25.10 -8.21 23.65
C LYS A 295 -26.15 -8.16 22.53
N THR A 296 -26.83 -9.29 22.34
CA THR A 296 -28.11 -9.43 21.63
C THR A 296 -29.24 -8.74 22.41
N PRO A 297 -30.29 -8.24 21.73
CA PRO A 297 -31.48 -9.08 21.53
C PRO A 297 -32.18 -8.95 20.17
N GLN A 298 -32.98 -9.99 19.88
CA GLN A 298 -33.89 -10.18 18.76
C GLN A 298 -35.02 -9.13 18.71
N ALA A 299 -35.44 -8.75 17.50
CA ALA A 299 -36.86 -8.65 17.14
C ALA A 299 -37.03 -8.56 15.61
N SER A 300 -37.88 -9.44 15.09
CA SER A 300 -38.39 -9.53 13.73
C SER A 300 -39.47 -8.48 13.45
N ALA A 301 -39.43 -7.81 12.29
CA ALA A 301 -40.64 -7.35 11.60
C ALA A 301 -40.33 -6.99 10.13
N SER A 302 -40.98 -7.73 9.24
CA SER A 302 -41.12 -7.52 7.81
C SER A 302 -41.98 -6.29 7.49
N TYR A 303 -41.52 -5.38 6.63
CA TYR A 303 -42.39 -4.52 5.82
C TYR A 303 -41.74 -4.20 4.46
N LEU A 304 -42.54 -4.39 3.41
CA LEU A 304 -42.26 -4.08 2.01
C LEU A 304 -42.65 -2.62 1.66
N ILE A 305 -42.14 -2.15 0.51
CA ILE A 305 -42.65 -1.10 -0.42
C ILE A 305 -42.21 0.37 -0.12
N PRO A 306 -41.99 1.29 -1.12
CA PRO A 306 -41.48 1.24 -2.51
C PRO A 306 -40.35 2.26 -2.84
N LEU A 307 -39.86 2.19 -4.09
CA LEU A 307 -39.04 3.17 -4.83
C LEU A 307 -39.65 4.58 -4.89
N ILE A 308 -38.84 5.62 -4.65
CA ILE A 308 -39.12 7.03 -5.02
C ILE A 308 -37.84 7.71 -5.55
N PRO A 309 -37.90 8.61 -6.56
CA PRO A 309 -36.75 9.08 -7.33
C PRO A 309 -36.01 10.28 -6.72
N ASN A 310 -34.78 10.40 -7.20
CA ASN A 310 -33.76 11.43 -7.01
C ASN A 310 -34.26 12.89 -7.07
N PRO A 311 -34.00 13.74 -6.05
CA PRO A 311 -34.17 15.18 -6.18
C PRO A 311 -32.87 15.92 -5.83
N PHE A 312 -32.19 16.54 -6.79
CA PHE A 312 -31.48 17.82 -6.55
C PHE A 312 -31.09 18.45 -7.90
N ARG A 313 -31.89 19.44 -8.31
CA ARG A 313 -31.56 20.41 -9.36
C ARG A 313 -31.99 21.79 -8.85
N PRO A 314 -31.07 22.68 -8.45
CA PRO A 314 -31.45 24.05 -8.13
C PRO A 314 -31.54 24.89 -9.41
N LYS A 315 -32.71 25.49 -9.63
CA LYS A 315 -32.90 26.62 -10.55
C LYS A 315 -32.79 27.90 -9.73
N THR A 316 -31.83 28.79 -10.02
CA THR A 316 -31.95 30.23 -9.75
C THR A 316 -31.13 31.05 -10.75
N LYS A 317 -31.71 32.16 -11.21
CA LYS A 317 -31.16 33.16 -12.15
C LYS A 317 -30.36 34.25 -11.38
N PRO A 318 -29.49 35.03 -12.06
CA PRO A 318 -28.45 35.82 -11.42
C PRO A 318 -28.93 37.24 -11.04
N SER A 319 -28.46 37.75 -9.90
CA SER A 319 -28.54 39.18 -9.56
C SER A 319 -27.16 39.83 -9.68
N LYS A 320 -27.08 40.87 -10.53
CA LYS A 320 -25.93 41.78 -10.63
C LYS A 320 -25.81 42.62 -9.36
N LEU A 321 -24.61 42.73 -8.80
CA LEU A 321 -24.23 43.92 -8.02
C LEU A 321 -22.76 44.29 -8.29
N ALA A 322 -22.57 45.60 -8.37
CA ALA A 322 -21.45 46.31 -8.97
C ALA A 322 -20.20 46.37 -8.09
N ALA A 323 -19.06 46.60 -8.75
CA ALA A 323 -17.77 46.89 -8.14
C ALA A 323 -17.68 48.33 -7.61
N ALA A 324 -17.09 48.49 -6.42
CA ALA A 324 -16.36 49.71 -6.04
C ALA A 324 -15.23 49.34 -5.04
N PRO A 325 -14.07 50.01 -5.11
CA PRO A 325 -12.86 49.58 -4.40
C PRO A 325 -12.77 50.23 -3.02
N CYS A 326 -12.37 49.45 -2.00
CA CYS A 326 -11.95 50.04 -0.73
C CYS A 326 -10.63 49.39 -0.29
N ARG A 327 -9.53 50.13 -0.50
CA ARG A 327 -8.27 49.93 0.21
C ARG A 327 -8.52 50.17 1.69
N ARG A 328 -8.33 49.16 2.53
CA ARG A 328 -7.98 49.33 3.94
C ARG A 328 -6.90 48.32 4.30
N HIS A 329 -5.73 48.86 4.61
CA HIS A 329 -4.73 48.17 5.43
C HIS A 329 -5.39 47.84 6.77
N ILE A 330 -5.36 46.57 7.15
CA ILE A 330 -5.55 46.12 8.52
C ILE A 330 -4.39 45.19 8.82
N ASP A 331 -3.42 45.71 9.57
CA ASP A 331 -2.52 44.90 10.37
C ASP A 331 -3.34 44.21 11.46
N ALA A 332 -3.27 42.87 11.51
CA ALA A 332 -3.80 42.09 12.62
C ALA A 332 -2.88 40.89 12.86
N SER A 333 -1.72 41.18 13.43
CA SER A 333 -0.90 40.21 14.16
C SER A 333 -1.59 39.86 15.48
N PHE A 334 -2.50 38.88 15.48
CA PHE A 334 -3.03 38.25 16.70
C PHE A 334 -3.31 36.77 16.48
N PHE A 335 -2.25 35.97 16.41
CA PHE A 335 -2.30 34.58 16.84
C PHE A 335 -1.04 34.34 17.69
N PRO A 336 -1.16 33.83 18.93
CA PRO A 336 0.03 33.33 19.61
C PRO A 336 0.58 32.21 18.74
N ALA A 337 1.86 32.33 18.36
CA ALA A 337 2.57 31.24 17.72
C ALA A 337 2.51 30.02 18.66
N LYS A 338 1.53 29.15 18.45
CA LYS A 338 1.59 27.80 19.02
C LYS A 338 2.82 27.18 18.39
N LYS A 339 3.84 26.98 19.24
CA LYS A 339 4.96 26.08 18.94
C LYS A 339 4.36 24.82 18.30
N PRO A 340 4.95 24.30 17.21
CA PRO A 340 4.53 23.01 16.68
C PRO A 340 4.50 22.03 17.85
N PRO A 341 3.50 21.11 17.92
CA PRO A 341 3.49 20.10 18.97
C PRO A 341 4.87 19.45 18.96
N THR A 342 5.60 19.60 20.05
CA THR A 342 6.85 18.88 20.26
C THR A 342 6.49 17.42 20.10
N ASP A 343 7.05 16.77 19.08
CA ASP A 343 6.85 15.35 18.81
C ASP A 343 7.19 14.59 20.10
N SER A 344 6.17 14.24 20.87
CA SER A 344 6.30 13.63 22.20
C SER A 344 6.66 12.15 22.09
N ARG A 345 6.96 11.67 20.88
CA ARG A 345 7.40 10.31 20.63
C ARG A 345 8.71 10.05 21.36
N PRO A 346 8.81 8.93 22.10
CA PRO A 346 10.07 8.52 22.70
C PRO A 346 11.17 8.45 21.63
N THR A 347 12.23 9.24 21.81
CA THR A 347 13.41 9.24 20.94
C THR A 347 14.43 8.17 21.35
N LYS A 348 14.23 7.55 22.51
CA LYS A 348 15.02 6.44 23.04
C LYS A 348 15.03 5.29 22.03
N VAL A 349 16.22 4.87 21.64
CA VAL A 349 16.43 3.66 20.85
C VAL A 349 16.38 2.46 21.77
N GLN A 350 15.61 1.45 21.37
CA GLN A 350 15.55 0.16 22.04
C GLN A 350 15.98 -0.92 21.06
N GLU A 351 16.92 -1.77 21.48
CA GLU A 351 17.42 -2.86 20.66
C GLU A 351 16.62 -4.14 20.90
N LEU A 352 16.24 -4.81 19.82
CA LEU A 352 15.62 -6.14 19.85
C LEU A 352 16.35 -7.03 18.85
N SER A 353 16.88 -8.15 19.33
CA SER A 353 17.56 -9.14 18.48
C SER A 353 16.73 -10.39 18.31
N VAL A 354 16.67 -10.92 17.09
CA VAL A 354 15.89 -12.13 16.75
C VAL A 354 16.61 -12.98 15.72
N TYR A 355 16.33 -14.28 15.75
CA TYR A 355 16.76 -15.24 14.75
C TYR A 355 15.60 -15.65 13.86
N GLU A 356 15.80 -15.60 12.55
CA GLU A 356 14.90 -16.17 11.56
C GLU A 356 15.51 -17.45 11.00
N ILE A 357 14.77 -18.55 11.08
CA ILE A 357 15.26 -19.87 10.68
C ILE A 357 14.23 -20.55 9.78
N ASN A 358 14.68 -20.95 8.60
CA ASN A 358 13.95 -21.84 7.73
C ASN A 358 14.28 -23.30 8.09
N GLU A 359 13.32 -23.98 8.72
CA GLU A 359 13.47 -25.38 9.14
C GLU A 359 13.04 -26.37 8.05
N GLY A 360 12.69 -25.90 6.85
CA GLY A 360 12.30 -26.74 5.72
C GLY A 360 10.89 -27.34 5.82
N ASP A 361 10.08 -26.90 6.78
CA ASP A 361 8.77 -27.48 7.10
C ASP A 361 7.56 -26.58 6.74
N ARG A 362 7.79 -25.50 5.99
CA ARG A 362 6.76 -24.48 5.67
C ARG A 362 6.49 -24.28 4.18
N SER A 363 7.02 -25.15 3.32
CA SER A 363 6.99 -24.96 1.85
C SER A 363 7.53 -23.57 1.43
N SER A 364 8.55 -23.09 2.15
CA SER A 364 9.13 -21.76 2.02
C SER A 364 10.65 -21.87 1.81
N PRO A 365 11.25 -21.00 0.98
CA PRO A 365 10.58 -20.03 0.12
C PRO A 365 9.89 -20.70 -1.09
N ALA A 366 8.86 -20.05 -1.63
CA ALA A 366 8.31 -20.41 -2.94
C ALA A 366 8.99 -19.55 -4.00
N TYR A 367 9.83 -20.15 -4.85
CA TYR A 367 10.52 -19.39 -5.90
C TYR A 367 9.69 -19.37 -7.18
N LEU A 368 9.16 -18.20 -7.54
CA LEU A 368 8.36 -17.97 -8.73
C LEU A 368 9.24 -17.38 -9.84
N ARG A 369 9.71 -18.23 -10.77
CA ARG A 369 10.48 -17.84 -11.97
C ARG A 369 9.60 -17.18 -13.03
N LEU A 370 9.06 -16.00 -12.71
CA LEU A 370 8.19 -15.26 -13.61
C LEU A 370 8.91 -14.81 -14.88
N SER A 371 10.21 -14.59 -14.80
CA SER A 371 11.01 -14.20 -15.96
C SER A 371 11.19 -15.29 -17.01
N GLN A 372 10.96 -16.55 -16.64
CA GLN A 372 11.21 -17.73 -17.47
C GLN A 372 12.66 -17.82 -18.01
N LYS A 373 13.62 -17.18 -17.31
CA LYS A 373 15.05 -17.27 -17.65
C LYS A 373 15.75 -18.33 -16.81
N GLU A 374 16.85 -18.86 -17.35
CA GLU A 374 17.72 -19.79 -16.63
C GLU A 374 18.43 -19.11 -15.46
N VAL A 375 18.81 -17.85 -15.65
CA VAL A 375 19.44 -16.99 -14.63
C VAL A 375 18.37 -16.15 -13.95
N ASN A 376 18.45 -16.10 -12.62
CA ASN A 376 17.70 -15.20 -11.76
C ASN A 376 17.66 -13.79 -12.37
N CYS A 377 16.48 -13.22 -12.61
CA CYS A 377 16.41 -11.86 -13.13
C CYS A 377 15.23 -11.03 -12.62
N LEU A 378 15.28 -9.73 -12.93
CA LEU A 378 14.29 -8.75 -12.48
C LEU A 378 12.85 -9.26 -12.69
N GLY A 379 12.08 -9.26 -11.60
CA GLY A 379 10.66 -9.66 -11.62
C GLY A 379 10.39 -11.07 -11.13
N ASP A 380 11.41 -11.93 -10.94
CA ASP A 380 11.21 -13.17 -10.19
C ASP A 380 10.78 -12.85 -8.76
N LEU A 381 9.79 -13.59 -8.25
CA LEU A 381 9.18 -13.34 -6.95
C LEU A 381 9.49 -14.49 -5.99
N VAL A 382 9.75 -14.14 -4.74
CA VAL A 382 10.05 -15.11 -3.69
C VAL A 382 9.17 -14.82 -2.47
N PRO A 383 7.89 -15.24 -2.47
CA PRO A 383 7.11 -15.33 -1.25
C PRO A 383 7.78 -16.28 -0.25
N PHE A 384 7.78 -15.90 1.03
CA PHE A 384 8.42 -16.70 2.07
C PHE A 384 7.72 -16.54 3.42
N SER A 385 7.87 -17.57 4.26
CA SER A 385 7.56 -17.54 5.68
C SER A 385 8.48 -18.47 6.45
N ASN A 386 9.27 -17.93 7.38
CA ASN A 386 10.22 -18.68 8.20
C ASN A 386 9.86 -18.56 9.69
N LYS A 387 10.45 -19.41 10.54
CA LYS A 387 10.20 -19.37 11.99
C LYS A 387 11.05 -18.28 12.63
N LEU A 388 10.47 -17.61 13.62
CA LEU A 388 11.09 -16.51 14.35
C LEU A 388 11.36 -16.91 15.81
N TYR A 389 12.60 -16.70 16.26
CA TYR A 389 13.09 -17.05 17.58
C TYR A 389 13.69 -15.83 18.29
N SER A 390 13.73 -15.89 19.62
CA SER A 390 14.40 -14.89 20.45
C SER A 390 15.89 -14.78 20.13
N GLY A 391 16.49 -13.62 20.40
CA GLY A 391 17.92 -13.40 20.21
C GLY A 391 18.81 -14.34 21.04
N ASN A 392 18.30 -14.85 22.16
CA ASN A 392 19.00 -15.87 22.97
C ASN A 392 18.66 -17.32 22.58
N LEU A 393 17.84 -17.54 21.54
CA LEU A 393 17.46 -18.85 21.00
C LEU A 393 16.67 -19.78 21.94
N GLU A 394 16.19 -19.25 23.06
CA GLU A 394 15.44 -20.00 24.08
C GLU A 394 13.92 -19.98 23.89
N LYS A 395 13.37 -19.06 23.09
CA LYS A 395 11.92 -18.94 22.88
C LYS A 395 11.54 -18.86 21.40
N ARG A 396 10.47 -19.56 21.03
CA ARG A 396 9.74 -19.36 19.76
C ARG A 396 8.86 -18.12 19.86
N PHE A 397 9.11 -17.13 19.01
CA PHE A 397 8.32 -15.90 18.95
C PHE A 397 7.18 -15.99 17.95
N GLY A 398 7.45 -16.52 16.75
CA GLY A 398 6.42 -16.64 15.74
C GLY A 398 6.98 -16.95 14.37
N ILE A 399 6.67 -16.10 13.39
CA ILE A 399 7.10 -16.24 11.99
C ILE A 399 7.50 -14.89 11.37
N THR A 400 8.29 -14.96 10.31
CA THR A 400 8.30 -13.93 9.26
C THR A 400 7.28 -14.31 8.19
N ALA A 401 6.70 -13.32 7.52
CA ALA A 401 5.92 -13.55 6.31
C ALA A 401 5.98 -12.34 5.39
N GLY A 402 6.22 -12.59 4.10
CA GLY A 402 6.17 -11.55 3.08
C GLY A 402 6.73 -12.01 1.75
N ILE A 403 7.30 -11.06 1.01
CA ILE A 403 7.77 -11.28 -0.35
C ILE A 403 9.08 -10.55 -0.61
N CYS A 404 9.96 -11.22 -1.35
CA CYS A 404 11.14 -10.63 -1.96
C CYS A 404 10.92 -10.53 -3.48
N VAL A 405 11.17 -9.35 -4.04
CA VAL A 405 11.18 -9.10 -5.48
C VAL A 405 12.63 -9.10 -5.93
N LEU A 406 13.01 -10.00 -6.84
CA LEU A 406 14.35 -9.99 -7.38
C LEU A 406 14.58 -8.74 -8.21
N ILE A 407 15.62 -7.98 -7.88
CA ILE A 407 16.00 -6.75 -8.59
C ILE A 407 17.13 -7.04 -9.57
N GLN A 408 18.15 -7.77 -9.13
CA GLN A 408 19.35 -8.00 -9.92
C GLN A 408 20.10 -9.24 -9.44
N HIS A 409 20.52 -10.09 -10.37
CA HIS A 409 21.56 -11.08 -10.15
C HIS A 409 22.94 -10.42 -10.24
N VAL A 410 23.78 -10.64 -9.23
CA VAL A 410 25.11 -10.03 -9.08
C VAL A 410 26.17 -11.15 -9.13
N PRO A 411 26.57 -11.60 -10.33
CA PRO A 411 27.44 -12.77 -10.49
C PRO A 411 28.80 -12.56 -9.83
N GLU A 412 29.32 -11.33 -9.84
CA GLU A 412 30.61 -10.95 -9.22
C GLU A 412 30.63 -11.16 -7.71
N ARG A 413 29.47 -11.15 -7.05
CA ARG A 413 29.30 -11.40 -5.62
C ARG A 413 28.73 -12.80 -5.32
N GLY A 414 28.46 -13.59 -6.36
CA GLY A 414 27.86 -14.92 -6.22
C GLY A 414 26.47 -14.89 -5.58
N GLY A 415 25.68 -13.84 -5.83
CA GLY A 415 24.41 -13.66 -5.15
C GLY A 415 23.44 -12.73 -5.85
N ASP A 416 22.36 -12.40 -5.16
CA ASP A 416 21.23 -11.64 -5.69
C ASP A 416 20.91 -10.45 -4.79
N ARG A 417 20.35 -9.42 -5.42
CA ARG A 417 19.74 -8.27 -4.76
C ARG A 417 18.23 -8.37 -4.87
N TYR A 418 17.56 -8.35 -3.73
CA TYR A 418 16.11 -8.28 -3.62
C TYR A 418 15.66 -6.94 -3.02
N GLU A 419 14.45 -6.53 -3.37
CA GLU A 419 13.65 -5.59 -2.58
C GLU A 419 12.65 -6.43 -1.78
N ALA A 420 12.69 -6.31 -0.46
CA ALA A 420 11.92 -7.14 0.46
C ALA A 420 10.86 -6.32 1.20
N ILE A 421 9.65 -6.86 1.30
CA ILE A 421 8.53 -6.30 2.05
C ILE A 421 7.91 -7.44 2.87
N TYR A 422 8.03 -7.37 4.18
CA TYR A 422 7.59 -8.46 5.06
C TYR A 422 7.40 -7.99 6.50
N SER A 423 6.77 -8.84 7.31
CA SER A 423 6.48 -8.57 8.71
C SER A 423 7.02 -9.69 9.60
N PHE A 424 7.35 -9.32 10.84
CA PHE A 424 7.78 -10.19 11.93
C PHE A 424 6.64 -10.30 12.93
N TYR A 425 6.14 -11.50 13.17
CA TYR A 425 5.00 -11.74 14.07
C TYR A 425 5.47 -12.34 15.40
N PHE A 426 4.99 -11.74 16.49
CA PHE A 426 5.40 -12.07 17.87
C PHE A 426 4.22 -12.57 18.71
N GLY A 427 3.27 -13.29 18.11
CA GLY A 427 2.06 -13.75 18.79
C GLY A 427 1.21 -12.59 19.33
N ASP A 428 0.76 -12.68 20.58
CA ASP A 428 -0.08 -11.66 21.22
C ASP A 428 0.59 -10.27 21.34
N TYR A 429 1.92 -10.17 21.21
CA TYR A 429 2.61 -8.88 21.27
C TYR A 429 2.35 -8.00 20.04
N GLY A 430 1.94 -8.59 18.90
CA GLY A 430 1.74 -7.89 17.64
C GLY A 430 2.83 -8.19 16.61
N HIS A 431 3.07 -7.25 15.70
CA HIS A 431 4.04 -7.42 14.61
C HIS A 431 4.85 -6.15 14.34
N ILE A 432 5.99 -6.32 13.67
CA ILE A 432 6.82 -5.24 13.11
C ILE A 432 6.88 -5.43 11.60
N SER A 433 6.61 -4.38 10.82
CA SER A 433 6.72 -4.41 9.36
C SER A 433 8.00 -3.72 8.90
N VAL A 434 8.63 -4.30 7.87
CA VAL A 434 9.88 -3.79 7.31
C VAL A 434 9.81 -3.70 5.79
N GLN A 435 10.60 -2.80 5.23
CA GLN A 435 10.81 -2.68 3.80
C GLN A 435 12.25 -2.27 3.51
N GLY A 436 12.85 -2.88 2.49
CA GLY A 436 14.14 -2.42 1.97
C GLY A 436 14.94 -3.51 1.28
N VAL A 437 16.24 -3.26 1.15
CA VAL A 437 17.14 -4.11 0.37
C VAL A 437 17.52 -5.36 1.14
N TYR A 438 17.36 -6.52 0.52
CA TYR A 438 17.91 -7.80 0.99
C TYR A 438 19.00 -8.26 0.01
N LEU A 439 20.22 -8.44 0.52
CA LEU A 439 21.38 -8.86 -0.26
C LEU A 439 21.79 -10.26 0.21
N THR A 440 21.93 -11.22 -0.71
CA THR A 440 22.29 -12.59 -0.34
C THR A 440 23.78 -12.78 -0.07
N TYR A 441 24.58 -11.72 -0.16
CA TYR A 441 26.04 -11.78 -0.14
C TYR A 441 26.67 -10.82 0.88
N GLU A 442 25.90 -9.92 1.50
CA GLU A 442 26.39 -8.99 2.52
C GLU A 442 25.26 -8.54 3.46
N GLU A 443 25.63 -7.87 4.56
CA GLU A 443 24.68 -7.31 5.49
C GLU A 443 23.92 -6.13 4.86
N SER A 444 22.66 -5.94 5.25
CA SER A 444 21.85 -4.81 4.79
C SER A 444 21.04 -4.18 5.92
N TYR A 445 20.50 -2.99 5.66
CA TYR A 445 19.58 -2.30 6.56
C TYR A 445 18.23 -2.11 5.88
N LEU A 446 17.17 -2.49 6.58
CA LEU A 446 15.79 -2.29 6.14
C LEU A 446 15.13 -1.24 7.04
N ALA A 447 14.19 -0.48 6.48
CA ALA A 447 13.40 0.47 7.23
C ALA A 447 12.32 -0.26 8.05
N VAL A 448 12.16 0.12 9.32
CA VAL A 448 10.98 -0.25 10.12
C VAL A 448 9.85 0.70 9.74
N THR A 449 8.83 0.18 9.08
CA THR A 449 7.74 0.99 8.50
C THR A 449 6.56 1.18 9.44
N GLY A 450 6.47 0.36 10.49
CA GLY A 450 5.43 0.41 11.50
C GLY A 450 5.34 -0.89 12.30
N GLY A 451 4.34 -0.96 13.18
CA GLY A 451 4.01 -2.16 13.93
C GLY A 451 2.63 -2.06 14.57
N SER A 452 2.21 -3.15 15.23
CA SER A 452 0.96 -3.23 16.00
C SER A 452 1.20 -3.75 17.41
N GLY A 453 0.21 -3.64 18.28
CA GLY A 453 0.31 -4.12 19.66
C GLY A 453 1.37 -3.34 20.43
N VAL A 454 2.32 -4.03 21.05
CA VAL A 454 3.42 -3.35 21.78
C VAL A 454 4.36 -2.57 20.85
N PHE A 455 4.29 -2.83 19.55
CA PHE A 455 5.07 -2.15 18.51
C PHE A 455 4.28 -1.05 17.79
N GLU A 456 3.08 -0.70 18.27
CA GLU A 456 2.30 0.39 17.69
C GLU A 456 3.07 1.72 17.74
N GLY A 457 3.23 2.35 16.57
CA GLY A 457 4.03 3.58 16.43
C GLY A 457 5.55 3.36 16.26
N ALA A 458 6.02 2.11 16.20
CA ALA A 458 7.42 1.79 15.97
C ALA A 458 7.95 2.37 14.65
N TYR A 459 9.13 2.98 14.72
CA TYR A 459 9.90 3.40 13.55
C TYR A 459 11.39 3.19 13.81
N GLY A 460 12.21 3.22 12.76
CA GLY A 460 13.65 3.03 12.87
C GLY A 460 14.19 2.20 11.71
N GLN A 461 15.19 1.39 12.00
CA GLN A 461 15.82 0.49 11.02
C GLN A 461 16.14 -0.85 11.68
N VAL A 462 16.29 -1.89 10.86
CA VAL A 462 16.75 -3.21 11.27
C VAL A 462 17.97 -3.59 10.46
N LYS A 463 19.02 -4.06 11.14
CA LYS A 463 20.18 -4.67 10.51
C LYS A 463 19.86 -6.13 10.22
N LEU A 464 20.01 -6.57 8.97
CA LEU A 464 19.89 -7.95 8.53
C LEU A 464 21.30 -8.52 8.34
N GLN A 465 21.59 -9.62 9.03
CA GLN A 465 22.82 -10.39 8.89
C GLN A 465 22.50 -11.80 8.43
N GLN A 466 23.07 -12.19 7.30
CA GLN A 466 22.92 -13.53 6.79
C GLN A 466 23.99 -14.45 7.40
N ILE A 467 23.56 -15.52 8.06
CA ILE A 467 24.48 -16.47 8.70
C ILE A 467 24.73 -17.65 7.77
N VAL A 468 23.66 -18.30 7.32
CA VAL A 468 23.70 -19.42 6.38
C VAL A 468 22.59 -19.21 5.36
N PHE A 469 22.93 -18.88 4.12
CA PHE A 469 21.93 -18.70 3.07
C PHE A 469 21.30 -20.04 2.64
N PRO A 470 19.97 -20.12 2.41
CA PRO A 470 18.90 -19.20 2.82
C PRO A 470 18.27 -19.55 4.19
N PHE A 471 18.96 -20.33 5.02
CA PHE A 471 18.39 -21.03 6.17
C PHE A 471 18.42 -20.26 7.50
N LYS A 472 19.42 -19.42 7.74
CA LYS A 472 19.64 -18.75 9.04
C LYS A 472 19.98 -17.28 8.84
N LEU A 473 19.15 -16.40 9.39
CA LEU A 473 19.34 -14.97 9.41
C LEU A 473 19.24 -14.44 10.84
N PHE A 474 19.95 -13.35 11.12
CA PHE A 474 19.92 -12.67 12.40
C PHE A 474 19.62 -11.20 12.20
N TYR A 475 18.75 -10.67 13.04
CA TYR A 475 18.29 -9.29 12.96
C TYR A 475 18.57 -8.56 14.25
N THR A 476 18.98 -7.29 14.11
CA THR A 476 19.04 -6.33 15.23
C THR A 476 18.20 -5.12 14.88
N PHE A 477 17.05 -4.99 15.53
CA PHE A 477 16.16 -3.85 15.38
C PHE A 477 16.63 -2.70 16.26
N TYR A 478 16.58 -1.49 15.72
CA TYR A 478 16.82 -0.23 16.44
C TYR A 478 15.51 0.56 16.47
N LEU A 479 14.64 0.20 17.42
CA LEU A 479 13.27 0.68 17.51
C LEU A 479 13.19 2.01 18.27
N LYS A 480 12.37 2.93 17.77
CA LYS A 480 12.02 4.21 18.39
C LYS A 480 10.50 4.38 18.39
N GLY A 481 10.00 5.31 19.20
CA GLY A 481 8.58 5.69 19.20
C GLY A 481 7.64 4.78 20.00
N ILE A 482 8.19 3.77 20.70
CA ILE A 482 7.42 2.80 21.48
C ILE A 482 7.75 2.88 22.97
N ALA A 483 6.85 2.35 23.80
CA ALA A 483 7.10 2.10 25.22
C ALA A 483 8.22 1.07 25.42
N ASP A 484 8.68 0.91 26.67
CA ASP A 484 9.74 -0.07 26.97
C ASP A 484 9.32 -1.49 26.57
N LEU A 485 10.20 -2.19 25.85
CA LEU A 485 9.94 -3.54 25.37
C LEU A 485 9.68 -4.52 26.53
N PRO A 486 8.70 -5.43 26.40
CA PRO A 486 8.47 -6.48 27.38
C PRO A 486 9.74 -7.29 27.64
N LYS A 487 10.06 -7.55 28.93
CA LYS A 487 11.25 -8.32 29.32
C LYS A 487 11.31 -9.70 28.68
N ASP A 488 10.17 -10.31 28.39
CA ASP A 488 10.10 -11.61 27.71
C ASP A 488 10.66 -11.61 26.29
N LEU A 489 10.72 -10.45 25.63
CA LEU A 489 11.33 -10.26 24.33
C LEU A 489 12.83 -9.93 24.42
N LEU A 490 13.31 -9.62 25.63
CA LEU A 490 14.66 -9.16 25.90
C LEU A 490 15.47 -10.31 26.51
N GLY A 491 16.40 -10.85 25.74
CA GLY A 491 17.41 -11.80 26.20
C GLY A 491 18.79 -11.37 25.72
N THR A 492 19.85 -11.79 26.42
CA THR A 492 21.22 -11.56 25.95
C THR A 492 21.42 -12.34 24.66
N PRO A 493 21.64 -11.69 23.50
CA PRO A 493 21.68 -12.41 22.24
C PRO A 493 22.87 -13.37 22.17
N VAL A 494 22.64 -14.57 21.64
CA VAL A 494 23.73 -15.48 21.25
C VAL A 494 24.41 -14.88 20.01
N PRO A 495 25.74 -14.77 19.97
CA PRO A 495 26.44 -14.24 18.80
C PRO A 495 26.13 -15.04 17.52
N PRO A 496 25.82 -14.39 16.39
CA PRO A 496 25.46 -15.06 15.15
C PRO A 496 26.63 -15.89 14.61
N SER A 497 26.40 -17.18 14.42
CA SER A 497 27.36 -18.10 13.81
C SER A 497 26.65 -19.28 13.15
N PRO A 498 27.28 -19.99 12.18
CA PRO A 498 26.61 -21.09 11.47
C PRO A 498 26.10 -22.24 12.37
N VAL A 499 26.70 -22.41 13.54
CA VAL A 499 26.41 -23.50 14.48
C VAL A 499 25.28 -23.19 15.46
N VAL A 500 24.74 -21.97 15.49
CA VAL A 500 23.66 -21.62 16.41
C VAL A 500 22.38 -22.37 16.06
N GLU A 501 21.68 -22.83 17.09
CA GLU A 501 20.43 -23.58 16.99
C GLU A 501 19.49 -23.16 18.11
N PRO A 502 18.16 -23.06 17.85
CA PRO A 502 17.19 -22.91 18.92
C PRO A 502 17.22 -24.11 19.86
N THR A 503 16.94 -23.86 21.14
CA THR A 503 16.85 -24.94 22.13
C THR A 503 15.80 -25.98 21.71
N PRO A 504 15.93 -27.25 22.10
CA PRO A 504 14.93 -28.27 21.79
C PRO A 504 13.52 -27.88 22.22
N ALA A 505 13.38 -27.25 23.39
CA ALA A 505 12.10 -26.75 23.91
C ALA A 505 11.52 -25.63 23.03
N ALA A 506 12.36 -24.71 22.55
CA ALA A 506 11.91 -23.65 21.62
C ALA A 506 11.50 -24.22 20.26
N LYS A 507 12.28 -25.17 19.71
CA LYS A 507 11.94 -25.87 18.46
C LYS A 507 10.61 -26.62 18.56
N ALA A 508 10.39 -27.28 19.69
CA ALA A 508 9.13 -27.98 19.99
C ALA A 508 7.98 -27.04 20.40
N ALA A 509 8.24 -25.72 20.51
CA ALA A 509 7.31 -24.71 20.98
C ALA A 509 6.62 -25.10 22.29
N GLU A 510 7.39 -25.63 23.24
CA GLU A 510 6.88 -25.99 24.56
C GLU A 510 6.30 -24.74 25.27
N PRO A 511 5.27 -24.88 26.13
CA PRO A 511 4.55 -23.74 26.70
C PRO A 511 5.42 -22.68 27.41
N HIS A 512 6.57 -23.08 27.95
CA HIS A 512 7.52 -22.17 28.62
C HIS A 512 8.58 -21.59 27.67
N ALA A 513 8.74 -22.17 26.49
CA ALA A 513 9.73 -21.84 25.46
C ALA A 513 9.07 -21.28 24.19
N ALA A 514 7.85 -20.76 24.31
CA ALA A 514 7.15 -20.03 23.26
C ALA A 514 6.43 -18.82 23.86
N VAL A 515 6.26 -17.77 23.08
CA VAL A 515 5.37 -16.66 23.49
C VAL A 515 3.93 -17.11 23.43
N LYS A 516 3.08 -16.43 24.21
CA LYS A 516 1.64 -16.72 24.22
C LYS A 516 1.05 -16.52 22.82
N ASN A 517 0.27 -17.51 22.37
CA ASN A 517 -0.29 -17.56 21.03
C ASN A 517 0.74 -17.26 19.93
N TYR A 518 1.94 -17.84 20.05
CA TYR A 518 2.99 -17.66 19.04
C TYR A 518 2.42 -17.91 17.64
N THR A 519 2.77 -17.03 16.71
CA THR A 519 2.28 -17.13 15.34
C THR A 519 2.94 -18.32 14.65
N ASN A 520 2.15 -19.17 14.00
CA ASN A 520 2.66 -20.36 13.32
C ASN A 520 2.12 -20.47 11.91
#